data_AF-A0AB34KCE5-F1
#
_entry.id   AF-A0AB34KCE5-F1
#
_cell.length_a   1.000
_cell.length_b   1.000
_cell.length_c   1.000
_cell.angle_alpha   90.00
_cell.angle_beta   90.00
_cell.angle_gamma   90.00
#
_symmetry.space_group_name_H-M   'P 1'
#
loop_
_entity.id
_entity.type
_entity.pdbx_description
1 polymer ?
#
loop_
_entity_poly.entity_id
_entity_poly.type
_entity_poly.pdbx_seq_one_letter_code
_entity_poly.pdbx_strand_id
1 'polypeptide(L)'
;MYELYNAGHLIEAALAHNQAYENDVLLGPVLRHVELLCSTFGPRQQQIHGYPGHPEIELALLRLFDRRKDLQHLDLARYFITERGKSDGVDGRDYYDVESEKRGDDLRKLPAFYPHPRSLWYHQAHQPIKEQMSIEGHSVRAMYLLTATADLVRIDKAATTEDLKQAVFRLWDSMTQRKIGPLNLPFNRRVNQPY
;
A
#
# COMPACT_ATOMS: atom_id res chain seq x y z
N MET A 1 -7.77 -4.73 -9.73
CA MET A 1 -8.11 -3.45 -10.39
C MET A 1 -7.87 -2.30 -9.39
N TYR A 2 -7.82 -1.02 -9.80
CA TYR A 2 -7.40 0.14 -8.98
C TYR A 2 -8.51 0.69 -8.03
N GLU A 3 -9.42 -0.14 -7.55
CA GLU A 3 -10.60 0.30 -6.78
C GLU A 3 -10.22 1.05 -5.48
N LEU A 4 -9.41 0.41 -4.63
CA LEU A 4 -8.95 1.02 -3.39
C LEU A 4 -7.99 2.20 -3.63
N TYR A 5 -7.23 2.18 -4.73
CA TYR A 5 -6.40 3.32 -5.13
C TYR A 5 -7.25 4.55 -5.44
N ASN A 6 -8.31 4.37 -6.24
CA ASN A 6 -9.25 5.44 -6.55
C ASN A 6 -9.98 5.93 -5.29
N ALA A 7 -10.36 5.00 -4.39
CA ALA A 7 -10.99 5.36 -3.12
C ALA A 7 -10.05 6.20 -2.24
N GLY A 8 -8.76 5.85 -2.17
CA GLY A 8 -7.75 6.65 -1.44
C GLY A 8 -7.63 8.07 -1.99
N HIS A 9 -7.48 8.23 -3.30
CA HIS A 9 -7.46 9.56 -3.94
C HIS A 9 -8.75 10.37 -3.68
N LEU A 10 -9.90 9.70 -3.69
CA LEU A 10 -11.17 10.35 -3.40
C LEU A 10 -11.27 10.80 -1.93
N ILE A 11 -10.72 10.02 -0.98
CA ILE A 11 -10.59 10.40 0.43
C ILE A 11 -9.70 11.63 0.57
N GLU A 12 -8.52 11.63 -0.06
CA GLU A 12 -7.58 12.77 -0.06
C GLU A 12 -8.27 14.05 -0.56
N ALA A 13 -8.96 13.95 -1.71
CA ALA A 13 -9.70 15.06 -2.30
C ALA A 13 -10.84 15.55 -1.40
N ALA A 14 -11.57 14.63 -0.77
CA ALA A 14 -12.65 14.97 0.15
C ALA A 14 -12.16 15.68 1.42
N LEU A 15 -11.02 15.27 1.96
CA LEU A 15 -10.39 15.92 3.11
C LEU A 15 -9.94 17.34 2.74
N ALA A 16 -9.26 17.50 1.61
CA ALA A 16 -8.82 18.81 1.13
C ALA A 16 -10.02 19.74 0.85
N HIS A 17 -11.08 19.23 0.23
CA HIS A 17 -12.31 19.97 -0.01
C HIS A 17 -12.99 20.38 1.30
N ASN A 18 -13.12 19.46 2.27
CA ASN A 18 -13.70 19.77 3.58
C ASN A 18 -12.90 20.87 4.31
N GLN A 19 -11.57 20.82 4.23
CA GLN A 19 -10.71 21.84 4.82
C GLN A 19 -10.86 23.20 4.15
N ALA A 20 -11.00 23.25 2.81
CA ALA A 20 -11.07 24.51 2.07
C ALA A 20 -12.45 25.18 2.13
N TYR A 21 -13.52 24.40 2.15
CA TYR A 21 -14.90 24.91 2.03
C TYR A 21 -15.76 24.69 3.27
N GLU A 22 -15.20 24.07 4.31
CA GLU A 22 -15.85 23.83 5.61
C GLU A 22 -17.22 23.15 5.51
N ASN A 23 -17.40 22.27 4.50
CA ASN A 23 -18.63 21.52 4.30
C ASN A 23 -18.37 20.05 3.95
N ASP A 24 -19.40 19.24 4.15
CA ASP A 24 -19.34 17.78 4.01
C ASP A 24 -19.96 17.28 2.69
N VAL A 25 -20.15 18.14 1.68
CA VAL A 25 -20.79 17.74 0.42
C VAL A 25 -20.02 16.62 -0.27
N LEU A 26 -18.69 16.69 -0.27
CA LEU A 26 -17.83 15.62 -0.78
C LEU A 26 -17.46 14.59 0.30
N LEU A 27 -17.23 15.03 1.55
CA LEU A 27 -16.80 14.14 2.63
C LEU A 27 -17.88 13.14 3.06
N GLY A 28 -19.15 13.56 3.13
CA GLY A 28 -20.25 12.72 3.59
C GLY A 28 -20.43 11.43 2.77
N PRO A 29 -20.52 11.49 1.42
CA PRO A 29 -20.56 10.29 0.58
C PRO A 29 -19.31 9.41 0.71
N VAL A 30 -18.14 10.02 0.82
CA VAL A 30 -16.86 9.30 0.97
C VAL A 30 -16.83 8.52 2.28
N LEU A 31 -17.30 9.09 3.39
CA LEU A 31 -17.37 8.38 4.68
C LEU A 31 -18.22 7.11 4.60
N ARG A 32 -19.38 7.15 3.91
CA ARG A 32 -20.20 5.94 3.69
C ARG A 32 -19.46 4.88 2.87
N HIS A 33 -18.64 5.30 1.90
CA HIS A 33 -17.80 4.38 1.16
C HIS A 33 -16.72 3.77 2.05
N VAL A 34 -16.07 4.58 2.92
CA VAL A 34 -15.07 4.07 3.87
C VAL A 34 -15.69 3.09 4.86
N GLU A 35 -16.89 3.34 5.37
CA GLU A 35 -17.62 2.38 6.22
C GLU A 35 -17.81 1.03 5.51
N LEU A 36 -18.19 1.05 4.23
CA LEU A 36 -18.28 -0.17 3.42
C LEU A 36 -16.91 -0.86 3.33
N LEU A 37 -15.83 -0.13 3.09
CA LEU A 37 -14.48 -0.71 3.02
C LEU A 37 -14.06 -1.35 4.35
N CYS A 38 -14.31 -0.68 5.49
CA CYS A 38 -14.07 -1.20 6.83
C CYS A 38 -14.88 -2.46 7.13
N SER A 39 -16.09 -2.59 6.57
CA SER A 39 -16.89 -3.82 6.68
C SER A 39 -16.42 -4.93 5.74
N THR A 40 -15.87 -4.57 4.57
CA THR A 40 -15.51 -5.50 3.49
C THR A 40 -14.14 -6.12 3.70
N PHE A 41 -13.13 -5.34 4.09
CA PHE A 41 -11.73 -5.78 4.21
C PHE A 41 -11.29 -5.83 5.66
N GLY A 42 -10.45 -6.81 5.99
CA GLY A 42 -9.89 -6.95 7.34
C GLY A 42 -9.65 -8.41 7.72
N PRO A 43 -9.19 -8.65 8.96
CA PRO A 43 -8.76 -9.98 9.41
C PRO A 43 -9.93 -10.89 9.84
N ARG A 44 -11.17 -10.39 9.91
CA ARG A 44 -12.30 -11.21 10.38
C ARG A 44 -12.70 -12.23 9.32
N GLN A 45 -13.26 -13.35 9.74
CA GLN A 45 -13.60 -14.48 8.86
C GLN A 45 -14.54 -14.12 7.69
N GLN A 46 -15.46 -13.18 7.89
CA GLN A 46 -16.43 -12.75 6.86
C GLN A 46 -15.89 -11.66 5.93
N GLN A 47 -14.67 -11.18 6.18
CA GLN A 47 -14.04 -10.11 5.41
C GLN A 47 -13.15 -10.69 4.32
N ILE A 48 -12.91 -9.89 3.28
CA ILE A 48 -11.92 -10.18 2.27
C ILE A 48 -10.54 -9.93 2.87
N HIS A 49 -9.73 -10.98 2.91
CA HIS A 49 -8.37 -10.91 3.41
C HIS A 49 -7.42 -10.40 2.30
N GLY A 50 -7.61 -9.16 1.87
CA GLY A 50 -6.92 -8.61 0.70
C GLY A 50 -6.36 -7.22 0.91
N TYR A 51 -5.54 -6.79 -0.05
CA TYR A 51 -4.90 -5.48 -0.06
C TYR A 51 -4.70 -4.99 -1.51
N PRO A 52 -4.55 -3.66 -1.74
CA PRO A 52 -4.54 -3.15 -3.10
C PRO A 52 -3.26 -3.46 -3.88
N GLY A 53 -3.41 -3.67 -5.19
CA GLY A 53 -2.29 -3.70 -6.14
C GLY A 53 -1.48 -2.41 -6.22
N HIS A 54 -2.08 -1.27 -5.90
CA HIS A 54 -1.39 0.01 -5.84
C HIS A 54 -1.64 0.62 -4.46
N PRO A 55 -0.62 0.70 -3.59
CA PRO A 55 -0.70 1.43 -2.32
C PRO A 55 -1.16 2.86 -2.57
N GLU A 56 -2.02 3.38 -1.72
CA GLU A 56 -2.58 4.74 -1.75
C GLU A 56 -3.62 4.86 -0.63
N ILE A 57 -4.52 3.88 -0.52
CA ILE A 57 -5.60 3.94 0.47
C ILE A 57 -5.07 3.96 1.91
N GLU A 58 -3.91 3.34 2.14
CA GLU A 58 -3.30 3.24 3.45
C GLU A 58 -2.97 4.63 4.04
N LEU A 59 -2.34 5.53 3.26
CA LEU A 59 -2.04 6.89 3.72
C LEU A 59 -3.32 7.74 3.81
N ALA A 60 -4.26 7.56 2.89
CA ALA A 60 -5.52 8.30 2.88
C ALA A 60 -6.36 7.99 4.13
N LEU A 61 -6.42 6.72 4.54
CA LEU A 61 -7.10 6.28 5.77
C LEU A 61 -6.43 6.83 7.03
N LEU A 62 -5.09 6.90 7.07
CA LEU A 62 -4.36 7.51 8.19
C LEU A 62 -4.62 9.01 8.30
N ARG A 63 -4.67 9.74 7.18
CA ARG A 63 -5.05 11.16 7.15
C ARG A 63 -6.50 11.37 7.57
N LEU A 64 -7.41 10.48 7.14
CA LEU A 64 -8.80 10.49 7.58
C LEU A 64 -8.93 10.22 9.08
N PHE A 65 -8.18 9.24 9.61
CA PHE A 65 -8.06 9.00 11.04
C PHE A 65 -7.57 10.26 11.76
N ASP A 66 -6.55 10.94 11.25
CA ASP A 66 -6.03 12.13 11.91
C ASP A 66 -7.08 13.24 12.06
N ARG A 67 -7.99 13.38 11.08
CA ARG A 67 -9.11 14.32 11.15
C ARG A 67 -10.26 13.83 12.04
N ARG A 68 -10.68 12.57 11.90
CA ARG A 68 -11.95 12.06 12.48
C ARG A 68 -11.78 11.33 13.81
N LYS A 69 -10.57 10.87 14.10
CA LYS A 69 -10.20 10.04 15.27
C LYS A 69 -11.02 8.75 15.41
N ASP A 70 -11.53 8.24 14.29
CA ASP A 70 -12.22 6.94 14.24
C ASP A 70 -11.22 5.80 14.05
N LEU A 71 -11.08 4.96 15.06
CA LEU A 71 -10.13 3.86 15.10
C LEU A 71 -10.32 2.86 13.97
N GLN A 72 -11.51 2.71 13.38
CA GLN A 72 -11.71 1.81 12.27
C GLN A 72 -10.84 2.17 11.05
N HIS A 73 -10.61 3.46 10.81
CA HIS A 73 -9.74 3.92 9.73
C HIS A 73 -8.27 3.55 10.00
N LEU A 74 -7.81 3.73 11.25
CA LEU A 74 -6.46 3.35 11.65
C LEU A 74 -6.26 1.83 11.57
N ASP A 75 -7.24 1.06 12.04
CA ASP A 75 -7.20 -0.40 12.03
C ASP A 75 -7.16 -0.96 10.61
N LEU A 76 -7.96 -0.40 9.71
CA LEU A 76 -7.96 -0.81 8.30
C LEU A 76 -6.65 -0.44 7.59
N ALA A 77 -6.11 0.76 7.84
CA ALA A 77 -4.81 1.16 7.30
C ALA A 77 -3.68 0.25 7.79
N ARG A 78 -3.64 -0.04 9.09
CA ARG A 78 -2.69 -0.97 9.71
C ARG A 78 -2.81 -2.35 9.09
N TYR A 79 -4.04 -2.85 8.91
CA TYR A 79 -4.30 -4.13 8.27
C TYR A 79 -3.69 -4.18 6.87
N PHE A 80 -3.99 -3.23 5.98
CA PHE A 80 -3.44 -3.25 4.61
C PHE A 80 -1.91 -3.20 4.57
N ILE A 81 -1.27 -2.40 5.44
CA ILE A 81 0.20 -2.31 5.52
C ILE A 81 0.81 -3.64 5.99
N THR A 82 0.23 -4.25 7.01
CA THR A 82 0.81 -5.43 7.67
C THR A 82 0.45 -6.75 7.00
N GLU A 83 -0.64 -6.79 6.24
CA GLU A 83 -1.07 -7.97 5.47
C GLU A 83 -0.29 -8.13 4.16
N ARG A 84 0.14 -7.01 3.57
CA ARG A 84 0.81 -6.99 2.27
C ARG A 84 2.07 -7.87 2.27
N GLY A 85 2.08 -8.86 1.38
CA GLY A 85 3.25 -9.70 1.10
C GLY A 85 3.45 -10.86 2.07
N LYS A 86 2.50 -11.15 2.95
CA LYS A 86 2.50 -12.38 3.73
C LYS A 86 2.34 -13.60 2.82
N SER A 87 3.18 -14.60 3.04
CA SER A 87 3.07 -15.91 2.37
C SER A 87 1.99 -16.80 3.00
N ASP A 88 1.54 -16.47 4.22
CA ASP A 88 0.56 -17.18 5.03
C ASP A 88 -0.76 -16.40 5.21
N GLY A 89 -1.08 -15.50 4.28
CA GLY A 89 -2.25 -14.62 4.35
C GLY A 89 -3.58 -15.37 4.19
N VAL A 90 -4.14 -15.39 2.98
CA VAL A 90 -5.47 -15.99 2.73
C VAL A 90 -5.36 -17.50 2.68
N ASP A 91 -6.00 -18.19 3.62
CA ASP A 91 -5.98 -19.66 3.73
C ASP A 91 -4.54 -20.23 3.74
N GLY A 92 -3.60 -19.51 4.37
CA GLY A 92 -2.18 -19.90 4.43
C GLY A 92 -1.42 -19.71 3.12
N ARG A 93 -1.91 -18.83 2.24
CA ARG A 93 -1.32 -18.54 0.92
C ARG A 93 -1.21 -17.04 0.66
N ASP A 94 -0.41 -16.68 -0.33
CA ASP A 94 -0.31 -15.30 -0.83
C ASP A 94 -1.66 -14.84 -1.42
N TYR A 95 -2.08 -13.63 -1.06
CA TYR A 95 -3.33 -13.03 -1.53
C TYR A 95 -3.45 -12.99 -3.06
N TYR A 96 -2.38 -12.64 -3.79
CA TYR A 96 -2.46 -12.53 -5.24
C TYR A 96 -2.56 -13.88 -5.93
N ASP A 97 -2.02 -14.94 -5.33
CA ASP A 97 -2.19 -16.30 -5.85
C ASP A 97 -3.66 -16.72 -5.72
N VAL A 98 -4.27 -16.47 -4.55
CA VAL A 98 -5.69 -16.78 -4.29
C VAL A 98 -6.63 -15.91 -5.14
N GLU A 99 -6.33 -14.61 -5.29
CA GLU A 99 -7.12 -13.70 -6.12
C GLU A 99 -7.07 -14.09 -7.60
N SER A 100 -5.86 -14.43 -8.11
CA SER A 100 -5.64 -14.87 -9.49
C SER A 100 -6.45 -16.13 -9.82
N GLU A 101 -6.43 -17.12 -8.93
CA GLU A 101 -7.24 -18.34 -9.07
C GLU A 101 -8.74 -18.07 -9.06
N LYS A 102 -9.21 -17.23 -8.13
CA LYS A 102 -10.63 -16.84 -8.06
C LYS A 102 -11.11 -16.11 -9.32
N ARG A 103 -10.23 -15.32 -9.95
CA ARG A 103 -10.52 -14.61 -11.21
C ARG A 103 -10.46 -15.54 -12.44
N GLY A 104 -9.87 -16.73 -12.30
CA GLY A 104 -9.65 -17.64 -13.41
C GLY A 104 -8.58 -17.15 -14.39
N ASP A 105 -7.57 -16.44 -13.88
CA ASP A 105 -6.48 -15.94 -14.71
C ASP A 105 -5.67 -17.09 -15.33
N ASP A 106 -5.28 -16.92 -16.59
CA ASP A 106 -4.37 -17.86 -17.24
C ASP A 106 -2.96 -17.65 -16.69
N LEU A 107 -2.47 -18.59 -15.87
CA LEU A 107 -1.13 -18.54 -15.27
C LEU A 107 0.01 -18.49 -16.30
N ARG A 108 -0.26 -18.79 -17.58
CA ARG A 108 0.71 -18.64 -18.69
C ARG A 108 0.80 -17.20 -19.18
N LYS A 109 -0.19 -16.37 -18.87
CA LYS A 109 -0.23 -14.95 -19.24
C LYS A 109 0.25 -14.11 -18.08
N LEU A 110 1.39 -13.47 -18.29
CA LEU A 110 1.89 -12.47 -17.35
C LEU A 110 1.25 -11.12 -17.66
N PRO A 111 0.93 -10.32 -16.63
CA PRO A 111 0.67 -8.91 -16.83
C PRO A 111 1.80 -8.26 -17.63
N ALA A 112 1.49 -7.33 -18.53
CA ALA A 112 2.49 -6.71 -19.40
C ALA A 112 3.66 -6.03 -18.66
N PHE A 113 3.46 -5.66 -17.40
CA PHE A 113 4.45 -5.05 -16.52
C PHE A 113 5.23 -6.05 -15.65
N TYR A 114 4.94 -7.35 -15.73
CA TYR A 114 5.72 -8.40 -15.07
C TYR A 114 6.81 -8.90 -16.02
N PRO A 115 8.10 -8.66 -15.72
CA PRO A 115 9.19 -9.20 -16.53
C PRO A 115 9.32 -10.72 -16.43
N HIS A 116 8.80 -11.34 -15.35
CA HIS A 116 8.80 -12.78 -15.15
C HIS A 116 7.64 -13.20 -14.21
N PRO A 117 7.32 -14.50 -14.08
CA PRO A 117 6.34 -14.95 -13.09
C PRO A 117 6.70 -14.48 -11.68
N ARG A 118 5.66 -14.20 -10.87
CA ARG A 118 5.79 -13.75 -9.47
C ARG A 118 6.63 -12.48 -9.28
N SER A 119 6.60 -11.52 -10.22
CA SER A 119 7.17 -10.18 -10.02
C SER A 119 6.37 -9.31 -9.01
N LEU A 120 5.96 -9.88 -7.87
CA LEU A 120 5.18 -9.21 -6.81
C LEU A 120 5.92 -8.03 -6.19
N TRP A 121 7.24 -7.94 -6.39
CA TRP A 121 8.04 -6.76 -6.07
C TRP A 121 7.55 -5.50 -6.79
N TYR A 122 6.91 -5.63 -7.95
CA TYR A 122 6.25 -4.51 -8.65
C TYR A 122 5.18 -3.82 -7.78
N HIS A 123 4.50 -4.59 -6.92
CA HIS A 123 3.46 -4.16 -5.98
C HIS A 123 3.95 -4.07 -4.52
N GLN A 124 5.26 -4.21 -4.30
CA GLN A 124 5.89 -4.27 -2.97
C GLN A 124 5.25 -5.34 -2.07
N ALA A 125 4.88 -6.47 -2.67
CA ALA A 125 4.17 -7.56 -2.00
C ALA A 125 4.91 -8.91 -2.17
N HIS A 126 6.21 -8.88 -2.44
CA HIS A 126 7.05 -10.07 -2.51
C HIS A 126 7.42 -10.61 -1.12
N GLN A 127 7.31 -9.78 -0.09
CA GLN A 127 7.48 -10.09 1.32
C GLN A 127 6.86 -8.95 2.17
N PRO A 128 6.57 -9.17 3.45
CA PRO A 128 6.11 -8.13 4.36
C PRO A 128 7.05 -6.93 4.37
N ILE A 129 6.52 -5.70 4.47
CA ILE A 129 7.36 -4.48 4.39
C ILE A 129 8.49 -4.47 5.43
N LYS A 130 8.25 -5.04 6.62
CA LYS A 130 9.24 -5.16 7.68
C LYS A 130 10.46 -6.03 7.30
N GLU A 131 10.29 -6.94 6.34
CA GLU A 131 11.33 -7.85 5.82
C GLU A 131 11.98 -7.33 4.53
N GLN A 132 11.42 -6.28 3.91
CA GLN A 132 11.98 -5.71 2.69
C GLN A 132 13.33 -5.02 2.95
N MET A 133 14.35 -5.40 2.18
CA MET A 133 15.72 -4.86 2.32
C MET A 133 16.02 -3.69 1.38
N SER A 134 15.26 -3.55 0.30
CA SER A 134 15.42 -2.48 -0.68
C SER A 134 14.10 -2.08 -1.33
N ILE A 135 14.02 -0.83 -1.79
CA ILE A 135 12.89 -0.34 -2.59
C ILE A 135 13.01 -0.90 -4.00
N GLU A 136 12.09 -1.78 -4.38
CA GLU A 136 12.01 -2.36 -5.72
C GLU A 136 10.65 -2.02 -6.37
N GLY A 137 10.55 -2.19 -7.69
CA GLY A 137 9.27 -2.08 -8.36
C GLY A 137 8.90 -0.69 -8.82
N HIS A 138 7.60 -0.49 -8.95
CA HIS A 138 7.04 0.77 -9.38
C HIS A 138 7.29 1.85 -8.32
N SER A 139 8.03 2.89 -8.68
CA SER A 139 8.49 3.93 -7.76
C SER A 139 7.35 4.56 -6.95
N VAL A 140 6.24 4.94 -7.59
CA VAL A 140 5.10 5.57 -6.91
C VAL A 140 4.42 4.63 -5.93
N ARG A 141 4.33 3.32 -6.25
CA ARG A 141 3.70 2.34 -5.35
C ARG A 141 4.54 2.18 -4.08
N ALA A 142 5.85 2.05 -4.26
CA ALA A 142 6.79 1.93 -3.16
C ALA A 142 6.77 3.18 -2.28
N MET A 143 6.69 4.38 -2.87
CA MET A 143 6.65 5.63 -2.11
C MET A 143 5.35 5.82 -1.34
N TYR A 144 4.19 5.55 -1.94
CA TYR A 144 2.92 5.63 -1.20
C TYR A 144 2.86 4.65 -0.03
N LEU A 145 3.37 3.42 -0.21
CA LEU A 145 3.47 2.45 0.88
C LEU A 145 4.44 2.92 1.98
N LEU A 146 5.60 3.45 1.61
CA LEU A 146 6.60 3.94 2.56
C LEU A 146 6.06 5.16 3.34
N THR A 147 5.37 6.09 2.67
CA THR A 147 4.68 7.22 3.30
C THR A 147 3.64 6.74 4.31
N ALA A 148 2.75 5.82 3.91
CA ALA A 148 1.73 5.28 4.81
C ALA A 148 2.36 4.58 6.03
N THR A 149 3.45 3.84 5.82
CA THR A 149 4.15 3.15 6.92
C THR A 149 4.81 4.13 7.89
N ALA A 150 5.43 5.20 7.37
CA ALA A 150 6.00 6.25 8.20
C ALA A 150 4.91 6.98 9.02
N ASP A 151 3.77 7.28 8.40
CA ASP A 151 2.62 7.87 9.09
C ASP A 151 2.06 6.93 10.17
N LEU A 152 1.96 5.63 9.89
CA LEU A 152 1.52 4.64 10.86
C LEU A 152 2.47 4.59 12.08
N VAL A 153 3.79 4.56 11.85
CA VAL A 153 4.79 4.59 12.94
C VAL A 153 4.67 5.85 13.80
N ARG A 154 4.35 7.00 13.18
CA ARG A 154 4.14 8.26 13.90
C ARG A 154 2.87 8.24 14.75
N ILE A 155 1.78 7.68 14.20
CA ILE A 155 0.45 7.68 14.80
C ILE A 155 0.31 6.60 15.88
N ASP A 156 0.73 5.38 15.57
CA ASP A 156 0.58 4.21 16.43
C ASP A 156 1.89 3.91 17.18
N LYS A 157 1.97 4.40 18.41
CA LYS A 157 3.13 4.24 19.29
C LYS A 157 3.17 2.89 20.02
N ALA A 158 2.32 1.94 19.65
CA ALA A 158 2.39 0.59 20.21
C ALA A 158 3.76 -0.05 19.91
N ALA A 159 4.24 -0.93 20.82
CA ALA A 159 5.50 -1.67 20.63
C ALA A 159 5.55 -2.45 19.30
N THR A 160 4.39 -2.72 18.71
CA THR A 160 4.22 -3.39 17.41
C THR A 160 4.72 -2.57 16.21
N THR A 161 5.10 -1.29 16.36
CA THR A 161 5.58 -0.46 15.24
C THR A 161 7.10 -0.28 15.19
N GLU A 162 7.87 -0.81 16.14
CA GLU A 162 9.34 -0.64 16.12
C GLU A 162 10.00 -1.33 14.92
N ASP A 163 9.55 -2.53 14.54
CA ASP A 163 10.04 -3.22 13.33
C ASP A 163 9.69 -2.42 12.06
N LEU A 164 8.52 -1.80 12.01
CA LEU A 164 8.09 -0.95 10.90
C LEU A 164 8.94 0.32 10.81
N LYS A 165 9.30 0.91 11.95
CA LYS A 165 10.20 2.06 12.01
C LYS A 165 11.57 1.72 11.45
N GLN A 166 12.15 0.59 11.84
CA GLN A 166 13.42 0.11 11.29
C GLN A 166 13.32 -0.11 9.77
N ALA A 167 12.20 -0.66 9.30
CA ALA A 167 11.94 -0.85 7.88
C ALA A 167 11.85 0.48 7.12
N VAL A 168 11.16 1.48 7.67
CA VAL A 168 11.06 2.82 7.08
C VAL A 168 12.46 3.41 6.85
N PHE A 169 13.32 3.42 7.86
CA PHE A 169 14.68 3.95 7.72
C PHE A 169 15.51 3.16 6.72
N ARG A 170 15.49 1.82 6.80
CA ARG A 170 16.24 0.96 5.87
C ARG A 170 15.83 1.17 4.42
N LEU A 171 14.52 1.25 4.15
CA LEU A 171 13.99 1.45 2.80
C LEU A 171 14.23 2.87 2.29
N TRP A 172 14.14 3.87 3.18
CA TRP A 172 14.52 5.25 2.87
C TRP A 172 16.00 5.36 2.48
N ASP A 173 16.90 4.74 3.23
CA ASP A 173 18.34 4.73 2.92
C ASP A 173 18.62 4.00 1.61
N SER A 174 17.97 2.85 1.38
CA SER A 174 18.06 2.12 0.12
C SER A 174 17.71 3.00 -1.09
N MET A 175 16.63 3.78 -0.98
CA MET A 175 16.22 4.70 -2.03
C MET A 175 17.19 5.87 -2.18
N THR A 176 17.41 6.63 -1.11
CA THR A 176 18.10 7.93 -1.17
C THR A 176 19.59 7.81 -1.45
N GLN A 177 20.23 6.74 -0.99
CA GLN A 177 21.67 6.57 -1.15
C GLN A 177 22.04 5.83 -2.44
N ARG A 178 21.11 5.09 -3.05
CA ARG A 178 21.43 4.19 -4.19
C ARG A 178 20.56 4.39 -5.43
N LYS A 179 19.36 4.96 -5.30
CA LYS A 179 18.33 4.95 -6.36
C LYS A 179 17.76 6.33 -6.72
N ILE A 180 18.14 7.40 -6.01
CA ILE A 180 17.87 8.78 -6.44
C ILE A 180 19.02 9.27 -7.32
N GLY A 181 18.74 9.54 -8.60
CA GLY A 181 19.70 10.16 -9.51
C GLY A 181 19.78 11.69 -9.30
N PRO A 182 20.89 12.34 -9.66
CA PRO A 182 20.95 13.80 -9.69
C PRO A 182 19.89 14.34 -10.66
N LEU A 183 19.21 15.43 -10.26
CA LEU A 183 18.02 15.99 -10.92
C LEU A 183 18.19 16.36 -12.42
N ASN A 184 19.42 16.31 -12.97
CA ASN A 184 19.77 16.84 -14.29
C ASN A 184 20.47 15.84 -15.23
N LEU A 185 20.34 14.52 -15.03
CA LEU A 185 20.82 13.54 -16.01
C LEU A 185 19.64 12.79 -16.65
N PRO A 186 19.61 12.64 -18.00
CA PRO A 186 18.61 11.81 -18.65
C PRO A 186 18.71 10.38 -18.10
N PHE A 187 17.56 9.82 -17.74
CA PHE A 187 17.43 8.46 -17.20
C PHE A 187 17.74 7.44 -18.30
N ASN A 188 19.01 7.28 -18.64
CA ASN A 188 19.46 6.25 -19.57
C ASN A 188 20.90 5.85 -19.24
N ARG A 189 21.05 4.71 -18.57
CA ARG A 189 22.09 3.73 -18.90
C ARG A 189 21.72 2.39 -18.31
N ARG A 190 21.49 1.45 -19.23
CA ARG A 190 21.58 0.00 -19.00
C ARG A 190 22.76 -0.27 -18.07
N VAL A 191 22.47 -0.83 -16.90
CA VAL A 191 23.49 -1.50 -16.12
C VAL A 191 23.68 -2.86 -16.79
N ASN A 192 24.75 -2.98 -17.59
CA ASN A 192 25.28 -4.26 -18.01
C ASN A 192 25.55 -5.10 -16.75
N GLN A 193 24.84 -6.21 -16.57
CA GLN A 193 25.31 -7.28 -15.69
C GLN A 193 26.42 -8.04 -16.43
N PRO A 194 27.55 -8.37 -15.77
CA PRO A 194 28.52 -9.29 -16.33
C PRO A 194 28.09 -10.74 -16.05
N TYR A 195 28.03 -11.51 -17.16
CA TYR A 195 27.97 -12.98 -17.33
C TYR A 195 26.99 -13.80 -16.49
#